data_AF-G3HPH6-F1
#
_entry.id   AF-G3HPH6-F1
#
_cell.length_a   1.000
_cell.length_b   1.000
_cell.length_c   1.000
_cell.angle_alpha   90.00
_cell.angle_beta   90.00
_cell.angle_gamma   90.00
#
_symmetry.space_group_name_H-M   'P 1'
#
loop_
_entity.id
_entity.type
_entity.pdbx_description
1 polymer ?
#
loop_
_entity_poly.entity_id
_entity_poly.type
_entity_poly.pdbx_seq_one_letter_code
_entity_poly.pdbx_strand_id
1 'polypeptide(L)' 'MPIRKDDEVREKANGTTVHVGIHPSKVVITRLKLDKDRKKILERKAKSRQVGKEKGKYKEETIEKMQE' A
#
# COMPACT_ATOMS: atom_id res chain seq x y z
N MET A 1 -12.30 8.05 5.73
CA MET A 1 -11.84 9.41 6.06
C MET A 1 -11.21 10.01 4.80
N PRO A 2 -11.70 11.17 4.30
CA PRO A 2 -11.10 11.82 3.14
C PRO A 2 -9.72 12.40 3.51
N ILE A 3 -8.77 12.29 2.59
CA ILE A 3 -7.45 12.91 2.68
C ILE A 3 -7.48 14.26 1.97
N ARG A 4 -6.62 15.19 2.41
CA ARG A 4 -6.31 16.41 1.66
C ARG A 4 -5.14 16.13 0.73
N LYS A 5 -5.27 16.54 -0.52
CA LYS A 5 -4.17 16.55 -1.50
C LYS A 5 -3.79 18.00 -1.74
N ASP A 6 -2.49 18.30 -1.71
CA ASP A 6 -1.99 19.68 -1.69
C ASP A 6 -2.35 20.46 -2.96
N ASP A 7 -2.36 19.79 -4.12
CA ASP A 7 -2.63 20.43 -5.42
C ASP A 7 -4.12 20.52 -5.78
N GLU A 8 -5.02 19.92 -5.00
CA GLU A 8 -6.45 19.81 -5.34
C GLU A 8 -7.29 20.74 -4.46
N VAL A 9 -7.40 21.98 -4.94
CA VAL A 9 -8.14 23.06 -4.30
C VAL A 9 -9.30 23.51 -5.17
N ARG A 10 -10.41 23.89 -4.53
CA ARG A 10 -11.57 24.51 -5.17
C ARG A 10 -11.72 25.92 -4.65
N GLU A 11 -11.98 26.87 -5.53
CA GLU A 11 -12.36 28.23 -5.15
C GLU A 11 -13.83 28.30 -4.69
N LYS A 12 -14.05 29.02 -3.61
CA LYS A 12 -15.37 29.46 -3.14
C LYS A 12 -15.78 30.74 -3.87
N ALA A 13 -17.08 31.03 -3.84
CA ALA A 13 -17.64 32.26 -4.42
C ALA A 13 -17.07 33.56 -3.80
N ASN A 14 -16.50 33.48 -2.60
CA ASN A 14 -15.84 34.60 -1.91
C ASN A 14 -14.33 34.73 -2.24
N GLY A 15 -13.82 34.00 -3.24
CA GLY A 15 -12.43 34.06 -3.68
C GLY A 15 -11.42 33.30 -2.81
N THR A 16 -11.87 32.56 -1.79
CA THR A 16 -10.97 31.75 -0.95
C THR A 16 -10.86 30.31 -1.47
N THR A 17 -9.66 29.74 -1.44
CA THR A 17 -9.42 28.34 -1.83
C THR A 17 -9.64 27.38 -0.66
N VAL A 18 -10.32 26.26 -0.90
CA VAL A 18 -10.46 25.18 0.06
C VAL A 18 -10.06 23.85 -0.56
N HIS A 19 -9.34 23.04 0.20
CA HIS A 19 -8.92 21.70 -0.21
C HIS A 19 -10.13 20.79 -0.41
N VAL A 20 -10.15 20.09 -1.54
CA VAL A 20 -11.17 19.07 -1.81
C VAL A 20 -10.77 17.78 -1.11
N GLY A 21 -11.72 17.17 -0.38
CA GLY A 21 -11.49 15.90 0.29
C GLY A 21 -11.57 14.73 -0.69
N ILE A 22 -10.51 13.93 -0.77
CA ILE A 22 -10.42 12.79 -1.70
C ILE A 22 -10.39 11.49 -0.92
N HIS A 23 -11.05 10.46 -1.42
CA HIS A 23 -11.00 9.14 -0.80
C HIS A 23 -9.62 8.48 -1.05
N PRO A 24 -8.93 7.91 -0.03
CA PRO A 24 -7.58 7.37 -0.18
C PRO A 24 -7.48 6.21 -1.19
N SER A 25 -8.55 5.45 -1.42
CA SER A 25 -8.56 4.38 -2.43
C SER A 25 -8.61 4.89 -3.88
N LYS A 26 -8.92 6.18 -4.10
CA LYS A 26 -8.97 6.79 -5.43
C LYS A 26 -7.65 7.50 -5.81
N VAL A 27 -6.59 7.34 -5.01
CA VAL A 27 -5.27 7.93 -5.24
C VAL A 27 -4.16 6.89 -5.14
N VAL A 28 -3.02 7.18 -5.78
CA VAL A 28 -1.81 6.35 -5.74
C VAL A 28 -0.71 7.08 -4.97
N ILE A 29 0.00 6.36 -4.09
CA ILE A 29 1.08 6.93 -3.29
C ILE A 29 2.38 6.90 -4.08
N THR A 30 2.95 8.06 -4.41
CA THR A 30 4.18 8.20 -5.20
C THR A 30 5.45 8.20 -4.35
N ARG A 31 5.41 8.87 -3.18
CA ARG A 31 6.53 8.96 -2.24
C ARG A 31 6.05 8.65 -0.82
N LEU A 32 6.79 7.81 -0.11
CA LEU A 32 6.49 7.43 1.27
C LEU A 32 7.41 8.18 2.24
N LYS A 33 6.84 8.85 3.23
CA LYS A 33 7.62 9.31 4.38
C LYS A 33 8.00 8.11 5.24
N LEU A 34 9.28 7.80 5.35
CA LEU A 34 9.78 6.67 6.14
C LEU A 34 10.09 7.10 7.58
N ASP A 35 9.44 6.44 8.53
CA ASP A 35 9.73 6.51 9.96
C ASP A 35 10.09 5.09 10.48
N LYS A 36 10.47 4.99 11.76
CA LYS A 36 10.93 3.73 12.36
C LYS A 36 9.86 2.64 12.26
N ASP A 37 8.60 2.95 12.52
CA ASP A 37 7.54 1.94 12.58
C ASP A 37 6.98 1.60 11.20
N ARG A 38 7.00 2.52 10.24
CA ARG A 38 6.63 2.26 8.85
C ARG A 38 7.62 1.34 8.17
N LYS A 39 8.92 1.46 8.46
CA LYS A 39 9.93 0.47 8.02
C LYS A 39 9.60 -0.93 8.54
N LYS A 40 9.34 -1.06 9.85
CA LYS A 40 8.93 -2.35 10.45
C LYS A 40 7.67 -2.94 9.81
N ILE A 41 6.65 -2.10 9.56
CA ILE A 41 5.40 -2.56 8.92
C ILE A 41 5.64 -3.02 7.48
N LEU A 42 6.47 -2.30 6.72
CA LEU A 42 6.84 -2.67 5.35
C LEU A 42 7.58 -4.01 5.33
N GLU A 43 8.59 -4.19 6.17
CA GLU A 43 9.33 -5.46 6.29
C GLU A 43 8.41 -6.62 6.67
N ARG A 44 7.54 -6.43 7.67
CA ARG A 44 6.56 -7.44 8.08
C ARG A 44 5.64 -7.83 6.92
N LYS A 45 5.07 -6.85 6.21
CA LYS A 45 4.18 -7.12 5.07
C LYS A 45 4.92 -7.78 3.90
N ALA A 46 6.18 -7.43 3.67
CA ALA A 46 7.00 -8.06 2.64
C ALA A 46 7.25 -9.54 2.96
N LYS A 47 7.67 -9.85 4.20
CA LYS A 47 7.85 -11.25 4.67
C LYS A 47 6.56 -12.07 4.55
N SER A 48 5.42 -11.53 5.00
CA SER A 48 4.13 -12.22 4.88
C SER A 48 3.74 -12.51 3.42
N ARG A 49 4.03 -11.59 2.49
CA ARG A 49 3.77 -11.82 1.06
C ARG A 49 4.70 -12.89 0.47
N GLN A 50 5.94 -12.99 0.93
CA GLN A 50 6.88 -14.01 0.46
C GLN A 50 6.42 -15.42 0.87
N VAL A 51 6.10 -15.61 2.15
CA VAL A 51 5.58 -16.89 2.66
C VAL A 51 4.31 -17.32 1.91
N GLY A 52 3.39 -16.38 1.65
CA GLY A 52 2.19 -16.66 0.86
C GLY A 52 2.47 -17.07 -0.59
N LYS A 53 3.54 -16.55 -1.21
CA LYS A 53 3.97 -16.94 -2.56
C LYS A 53 4.63 -18.33 -2.59
N GLU A 54 5.40 -18.68 -1.57
CA GLU A 54 6.06 -19.98 -1.46
C GLU A 54 5.04 -21.10 -1.21
N LYS A 55 4.04 -20.85 -0.36
CA LYS A 55 2.96 -21.82 -0.09
C LYS A 55 2.09 -22.15 -1.32
N GLY A 56 2.00 -21.24 -2.29
CA GLY A 56 1.26 -21.45 -3.55
C GLY A 56 2.10 -22.06 -4.68
N LYS A 57 3.39 -22.29 -4.47
CA LYS A 57 4.30 -22.86 -5.47
C LYS A 57 4.79 -24.22 -4.98
N TYR A 58 4.11 -25.28 -5.36
CA TYR A 58 4.70 -26.62 -5.31
C TYR A 58 5.72 -26.72 -6.46
N LYS A 59 7.00 -26.90 -6.12
CA LYS A 59 8.02 -27.28 -7.12
C LYS A 59 7.98 -28.79 -7.29
N GLU A 60 8.31 -29.31 -8.47
CA GLU A 60 8.30 -30.75 -8.79
C GLU A 60 9.11 -31.57 -7.78
N GLU A 61 10.29 -31.08 -7.36
CA GLU A 61 11.12 -31.69 -6.30
C GLU A 61 10.43 -31.80 -4.92
N THR A 62 9.40 -30.99 -4.67
CA THR A 62 8.64 -31.01 -3.41
C THR A 62 7.48 -32.01 -3.46
N ILE A 63 7.03 -32.36 -4.67
CA ILE A 63 5.95 -33.33 -4.89
C ILE A 63 6.52 -34.76 -4.84
N GLU A 64 7.70 -35.00 -5.42
CA GLU A 64 8.39 -36.30 -5.36
C GLU A 64 8.71 -36.71 -3.90
N LYS A 65 9.18 -35.77 -3.08
CA LYS A 65 9.46 -36.02 -1.64
C LYS A 65 8.22 -36.26 -0.77
N MET A 66 7.01 -36.08 -1.29
CA MET A 66 5.76 -36.41 -0.59
C MET A 66 5.18 -37.77 -1.00
N GLN A 67 5.71 -38.40 -2.07
CA GLN A 67 5.23 -39.68 -2.60
C GLN A 67 6.11 -40.88 -2.21
N GLU A 68 7.26 -40.63 -1.58
CA GLU A 68 8.11 -41.63 -0.91
C GLU A 68 7.81 -41.69 0.59
#